data_AF-V9DTH8-F1
#
_entry.id   AF-V9DTH8-F1
#
_cell.length_a   1.000
_cell.length_b   1.000
_cell.length_c   1.000
_cell.angle_alpha   90.00
_cell.angle_beta   90.00
_cell.angle_gamma   90.00
#
_symmetry.space_group_name_H-M   'P 1'
#
loop_
_entity.id
_entity.type
_entity.pdbx_description
1 polymer ?
#
loop_
_entity_poly.entity_id
_entity_poly.type
_entity_poly.pdbx_seq_one_letter_code
_entity_poly.pdbx_strand_id
1 'polypeptide(L)'
;MSAAERERLHMSIEASSEVFNDEQLDQMKQDGWNVLPKNVMVDIVGDPVIAKMYDGYCGPSRDVMPASKSPLKLFYHFLPKTFWR
;
A
#
# COMPACT_ATOMS: atom_id res chain seq x y z
N MET A 1 3.95 16.70 9.77
CA MET A 1 4.77 16.42 8.56
C MET A 1 4.92 17.73 7.80
N SER A 2 6.14 18.15 7.55
CA SER A 2 6.47 19.41 6.87
C SER A 2 6.38 19.27 5.35
N ALA A 3 6.27 20.39 4.63
CA ALA A 3 6.24 20.40 3.17
C ALA A 3 7.51 19.76 2.56
N ALA A 4 8.67 20.00 3.19
CA ALA A 4 9.94 19.43 2.76
C ALA A 4 10.01 17.90 2.94
N GLU A 5 9.41 17.37 4.01
CA GLU A 5 9.32 15.92 4.21
C GLU A 5 8.38 15.25 3.20
N ARG A 6 7.27 15.93 2.84
CA ARG A 6 6.34 15.45 1.82
C ARG A 6 7.00 15.38 0.44
N GLU A 7 7.77 16.40 0.08
CA GLU A 7 8.50 16.46 -1.19
C GLU A 7 9.56 15.35 -1.29
N ARG A 8 10.32 15.13 -0.21
CA ARG A 8 11.31 14.03 -0.16
C ARG A 8 10.66 12.66 -0.30
N LEU A 9 9.52 12.46 0.35
CA LEU A 9 8.77 11.20 0.23
C LEU A 9 8.25 11.01 -1.19
N HIS A 10 7.69 12.05 -1.82
CA HIS A 10 7.22 12.01 -3.21
C HIS A 10 8.35 11.58 -4.17
N MET A 11 9.50 12.25 -4.11
CA MET A 11 10.67 11.91 -4.92
C MET A 11 11.19 10.49 -4.66
N SER A 12 11.17 10.03 -3.40
CA SER A 12 11.62 8.67 -3.05
C SER A 12 10.67 7.59 -3.56
N ILE A 13 9.36 7.87 -3.58
CA ILE A 13 8.33 6.96 -4.09
C ILE A 13 8.44 6.89 -5.61
N GLU A 14 8.57 8.04 -6.28
CA GLU A 14 8.79 8.10 -7.73
C GLU A 14 10.06 7.35 -8.15
N ALA A 15 11.15 7.46 -7.37
CA ALA A 15 12.39 6.74 -7.66
C ALA A 15 12.32 5.23 -7.35
N SER A 16 11.40 4.78 -6.49
CA SER A 16 11.26 3.37 -6.09
C SER A 16 10.30 2.55 -6.95
N SER A 17 9.45 3.21 -7.74
CA SER A 17 8.56 2.53 -8.67
C SER A 17 9.31 2.30 -9.98
N GLU A 18 9.32 1.07 -10.49
CA GLU A 18 9.60 0.86 -11.91
C GLU A 18 8.54 1.67 -12.68
N VAL A 19 8.96 2.81 -13.24
CA VAL A 19 8.08 3.64 -14.06
C VAL A 19 7.91 2.87 -15.36
N PHE A 20 6.75 2.23 -15.52
CA PHE A 20 6.35 1.64 -16.79
C PHE A 20 6.49 2.71 -17.88
N ASN A 21 7.15 2.37 -18.98
CA ASN A 21 7.19 3.25 -20.15
C ASN A 21 5.80 3.35 -20.79
N ASP A 22 5.64 4.31 -21.70
CA ASP A 22 4.34 4.58 -22.32
C ASP A 22 3.79 3.35 -23.07
N GLU A 23 4.65 2.54 -23.70
CA GLU A 23 4.23 1.30 -24.37
C GLU A 23 3.69 0.25 -23.39
N GLN A 24 4.34 0.08 -22.24
CA GLN A 24 3.91 -0.83 -21.18
C GLN A 24 2.59 -0.36 -20.56
N LEU A 25 2.46 0.94 -20.32
CA LEU A 25 1.21 1.52 -19.82
C LEU A 25 0.06 1.31 -20.80
N ASP A 26 0.30 1.46 -22.11
CA ASP A 26 -0.71 1.25 -23.15
C ASP A 26 -1.14 -0.21 -23.25
N GLN A 27 -0.21 -1.16 -23.13
CA GLN A 27 -0.54 -2.58 -23.08
C GLN A 27 -1.42 -2.91 -21.87
N MET A 28 -1.12 -2.34 -20.69
CA MET A 28 -1.95 -2.54 -19.49
C MET A 28 -3.39 -2.05 -19.70
N LYS A 29 -3.61 -0.96 -20.45
CA LYS A 29 -4.97 -0.51 -20.80
C LYS A 29 -5.71 -1.54 -21.64
N GLN A 30 -5.01 -2.11 -22.63
CA GLN A 30 -5.58 -3.15 -23.50
C GLN A 30 -5.90 -4.43 -22.73
N ASP A 31 -5.09 -4.75 -21.72
CA ASP A 31 -5.29 -5.90 -20.83
C ASP A 31 -6.38 -5.67 -19.77
N GLY A 32 -7.10 -4.54 -19.85
CA GLY A 32 -8.28 -4.25 -19.02
C GLY A 32 -7.99 -3.52 -17.71
N TRP A 33 -6.79 -2.96 -17.53
CA TRP A 33 -6.50 -2.13 -16.37
C TRP A 33 -7.19 -0.78 -16.48
N ASN A 34 -7.82 -0.36 -15.38
CA ASN A 34 -8.41 0.97 -15.27
C ASN A 34 -7.31 2.04 -15.21
N VAL A 35 -7.30 2.91 -16.21
CA VAL A 35 -6.37 4.05 -16.27
C VAL A 35 -6.99 5.20 -15.49
N LEU A 36 -6.35 5.55 -14.38
CA LEU A 36 -6.73 6.76 -13.66
C LEU A 36 -6.19 7.99 -14.40
N PRO A 37 -6.98 9.06 -14.55
CA PRO A 37 -6.52 10.28 -15.19
C PRO A 37 -5.35 10.90 -14.41
N LYS A 38 -4.31 11.31 -15.15
CA LYS A 38 -3.06 11.84 -14.60
C LYS A 38 -3.37 13.10 -13.77
N ASN A 39 -2.92 13.12 -12.52
CA ASN A 39 -3.04 14.26 -11.59
C ASN A 39 -4.46 14.66 -11.19
N VAL A 40 -5.45 13.76 -11.28
CA VAL A 40 -6.75 14.05 -10.69
C VAL A 40 -6.66 13.85 -9.19
N MET A 41 -6.90 14.93 -8.42
CA MET A 41 -7.25 14.79 -7.02
C MET A 41 -8.58 14.05 -6.97
N VAL A 42 -8.51 12.76 -6.64
CA VAL A 42 -9.71 12.00 -6.32
C VAL A 42 -10.10 12.43 -4.91
N ASP A 43 -11.22 13.13 -4.80
CA ASP A 43 -11.88 13.29 -3.52
C ASP A 43 -12.27 11.89 -3.05
N ILE A 44 -11.55 11.39 -2.05
CA ILE A 44 -11.94 10.19 -1.33
C ILE A 44 -13.20 10.59 -0.57
N VAL A 45 -14.36 10.34 -1.18
CA VAL A 45 -15.64 10.53 -0.52
C VAL A 45 -15.62 9.62 0.70
N GLY A 46 -15.58 10.25 1.88
CA GLY A 46 -15.63 9.53 3.15
C GLY A 46 -16.99 8.87 3.28
N ASP A 47 -17.11 7.64 2.78
CA ASP A 47 -18.32 6.85 2.94
C ASP A 47 -18.47 6.53 4.43
N PRO A 48 -19.52 7.02 5.11
CA PRO A 48 -19.70 6.83 6.53
C PRO A 48 -19.92 5.35 6.89
N VAL A 49 -20.39 4.51 5.95
CA VAL A 49 -20.53 3.06 6.13
C VAL A 49 -19.16 2.40 6.14
N ILE A 50 -18.28 2.76 5.19
CA ILE A 50 -16.90 2.26 5.13
C ILE A 50 -16.12 2.75 6.35
N ALA A 51 -16.23 4.03 6.70
CA ALA A 51 -15.60 4.60 7.87
C ALA A 51 -16.03 3.86 9.15
N LYS A 52 -17.31 3.52 9.28
CA LYS A 52 -17.85 2.74 10.40
C LYS A 52 -17.40 1.28 10.40
N MET A 53 -17.16 0.67 9.23
CA MET A 53 -16.68 -0.71 9.12
C MET A 53 -15.24 -0.87 9.64
N TYR A 54 -14.44 0.19 9.53
CA TYR A 54 -13.08 0.26 10.07
C TYR A 54 -13.00 1.07 11.36
N ASP A 55 -14.13 1.39 11.98
CA ASP A 55 -14.20 2.09 13.26
C ASP A 55 -13.88 1.09 14.39
N GLY A 56 -12.84 1.37 15.18
CA GLY A 56 -12.35 0.48 16.21
C GLY A 56 -10.82 0.48 16.37
N TYR A 57 -10.31 -0.47 17.14
CA TYR A 57 -8.87 -0.61 17.37
C TYR A 57 -8.18 -1.12 16.10
N CYS A 58 -7.55 -0.20 15.37
CA CYS A 58 -6.74 -0.50 14.20
C CYS A 58 -5.32 -0.88 14.64
N GLY A 59 -4.85 -2.06 14.23
CA GLY A 59 -3.49 -2.48 14.51
C GLY A 59 -3.34 -3.99 14.59
N PRO A 60 -2.10 -4.47 14.84
CA PRO A 60 -1.85 -5.89 15.04
C PRO A 60 -2.65 -6.41 16.24
N SER A 61 -3.26 -7.58 16.06
CA SER A 61 -3.88 -8.32 17.15
C SER A 61 -2.85 -8.71 18.22
N ARG A 62 -3.32 -9.04 19.43
CA ARG A 62 -2.45 -9.29 20.60
C ARG A 62 -1.43 -10.41 20.36
N ASP A 63 -1.77 -11.38 19.52
CA ASP A 63 -0.94 -12.51 19.10
C ASP A 63 0.15 -12.14 18.09
N VAL A 64 -0.12 -11.19 17.18
CA VAL A 64 0.86 -10.64 16.22
C VAL A 64 1.81 -9.63 16.88
N MET A 65 1.36 -8.91 17.92
CA MET A 65 2.13 -7.83 18.55
C MET A 65 3.59 -8.18 18.94
N PRO A 66 3.93 -9.38 19.43
CA PRO A 66 5.32 -9.75 19.70
C PRO A 66 6.17 -9.88 18.43
N ALA A 67 5.56 -10.34 17.33
CA ALA A 67 6.22 -10.54 16.05
C ALA A 67 6.35 -9.24 15.24
N SER A 68 5.40 -8.30 15.38
CA SER A 68 5.39 -7.02 14.64
C SER A 68 6.60 -6.11 14.92
N LYS A 69 7.32 -6.36 16.02
CA LYS A 69 8.55 -5.61 16.37
C LYS A 69 9.77 -6.01 15.55
N SER A 70 9.69 -7.05 14.71
CA SER A 70 10.80 -7.50 13.88
C SER A 70 10.29 -7.94 12.51
N PRO A 71 10.78 -7.37 11.40
CA PRO A 71 10.37 -7.77 10.06
C PRO A 71 10.51 -9.27 9.81
N LEU A 72 11.60 -9.87 10.29
CA LEU A 72 11.85 -11.31 10.15
C LEU A 72 10.86 -12.16 10.96
N LYS A 73 10.55 -11.76 12.21
CA LYS A 73 9.57 -12.49 13.02
C LYS A 73 8.17 -12.36 12.45
N LEU A 74 7.82 -11.19 11.92
CA LEU A 74 6.55 -10.97 11.25
C LEU A 74 6.41 -11.84 10.00
N PHE A 75 7.48 -11.93 9.20
CA PHE A 75 7.53 -12.83 8.05
C PHE A 75 7.25 -14.28 8.44
N TYR A 76 7.96 -14.80 9.45
CA TYR A 76 7.72 -16.17 9.92
C TYR A 76 6.34 -16.35 10.56
N HIS A 77 5.79 -15.34 11.23
CA HIS A 77 4.45 -15.43 11.79
C HIS A 77 3.39 -15.73 10.71
N PHE A 78 3.54 -15.17 9.51
CA PHE A 78 2.63 -15.41 8.39
C PHE A 78 3.05 -16.56 7.47
N LEU A 79 4.29 -17.04 7.55
CA LEU A 79 4.76 -18.15 6.73
C LEU A 79 4.04 -19.44 7.16
N PRO A 80 3.28 -20.13 6.29
CA PRO A 80 2.64 -21.39 6.66
C PRO A 80 3.70 -22.43 7.05
N LYS A 81 3.44 -23.18 8.13
CA LYS A 81 4.40 -24.16 8.68
C LYS A 81 4.85 -25.21 7.67
N THR A 82 4.05 -25.49 6.64
CA THR A 82 4.38 -26.40 5.54
C THR A 82 5.60 -25.94 4.72
N PHE A 83 5.94 -24.65 4.77
CA PHE A 83 7.12 -24.09 4.09
C PHE A 83 8.35 -24.01 5.01
N TRP A 84 8.23 -24.40 6.28
CA TRP A 84 9.33 -24.37 7.22
C TRP A 84 10.10 -25.67 7.03
N ARG A 85 11.28 -25.59 6.43
CA ARG A 85 12.19 -26.72 6.21
C ARG A 85 13.15 -26.86 7.37
#